data_AF-A0A9P5FZI4-F1
#
_entry.id   AF-A0A9P5FZI4-F1
#
_cell.length_a   1.000
_cell.length_b   1.000
_cell.length_c   1.000
_cell.angle_alpha   90.00
_cell.angle_beta   90.00
_cell.angle_gamma   90.00
#
_symmetry.space_group_name_H-M   'P 1'
#
loop_
_entity.id
_entity.type
_entity.pdbx_description
1 polymer ?
#
loop_
_entity_poly.entity_id
_entity_poly.type
_entity_poly.pdbx_seq_one_letter_code
_entity_poly.pdbx_strand_id
1 'polypeptide(L)' 'MLTLNAVNIPKTRKTYCKGKECRKHTQHKVTQYKAGKASLYAQGKRRYDRKQSGYGGQTKQIFHKKA' A
#
# COMPACT_ATOMS: atom_id res chain seq x y z
N MET A 1 20.62 10.68 -2.01
CA MET A 1 20.16 9.30 -2.26
C MET A 1 19.22 8.84 -1.15
N LEU A 2 18.16 8.09 -1.47
CA LEU A 2 17.31 7.44 -0.46
C LEU A 2 17.80 6.00 -0.31
N THR A 3 18.31 5.66 0.87
CA THR A 3 18.76 4.31 1.22
C THR A 3 17.62 3.59 1.93
N LEU A 4 16.80 2.89 1.19
CA LEU A 4 15.73 2.07 1.75
C LEU A 4 15.92 0.65 1.23
N ASN A 5 16.63 -0.15 2.04
CA ASN A 5 16.91 -1.58 1.87
C ASN A 5 17.69 -1.93 0.59
N ALA A 6 18.99 -2.19 0.77
CA ALA A 6 19.92 -2.88 -0.14
C ALA A 6 20.16 -2.32 -1.57
N VAL A 7 19.51 -1.22 -1.99
CA VAL A 7 19.77 -0.59 -3.31
C VAL A 7 19.73 0.94 -3.22
N ASN A 8 20.63 1.59 -3.96
CA ASN A 8 20.76 3.04 -4.00
C ASN A 8 19.88 3.65 -5.12
N ILE A 9 18.94 4.52 -4.75
CA ILE A 9 18.01 5.19 -5.69
C ILE A 9 18.14 6.73 -5.54
N PRO A 10 18.14 7.48 -6.66
CA PRO A 10 18.18 8.94 -6.62
C PRO A 10 16.90 9.52 -5.98
N LYS A 11 17.06 10.60 -5.20
CA LYS A 11 15.94 11.30 -4.53
C LYS A 11 14.99 11.98 -5.52
N THR A 12 15.46 12.21 -6.73
CA THR A 12 14.72 12.87 -7.80
C THR A 12 14.92 12.10 -9.11
N ARG A 13 13.86 11.92 -9.91
CA ARG A 13 13.94 11.26 -11.23
C ARG A 13 13.15 12.05 -12.27
N LYS A 14 13.73 12.26 -13.46
CA LYS A 14 13.02 12.84 -14.62
C LYS A 14 12.23 11.72 -15.30
N THR A 15 10.90 11.79 -15.24
CA THR A 15 10.02 10.78 -15.86
C THR A 15 8.79 11.46 -16.45
N TYR A 16 8.09 10.76 -17.34
CA TYR A 16 6.87 11.27 -17.95
C TYR A 16 5.77 11.46 -16.90
N CYS A 17 5.22 12.67 -16.83
CA CYS A 17 4.08 12.97 -15.99
C CYS A 17 2.77 12.79 -16.78
N LYS A 18 1.94 11.85 -16.32
CA LYS A 18 0.61 11.55 -16.92
C LYS A 18 -0.48 12.58 -16.55
N GLY A 19 -0.15 13.63 -15.79
CA GLY A 19 -1.08 14.69 -15.45
C GLY A 19 -1.57 15.44 -16.69
N LYS A 20 -2.85 15.83 -16.70
CA LYS A 20 -3.50 16.50 -17.85
C LYS A 20 -2.74 17.76 -18.29
N GLU A 21 -2.18 18.49 -17.32
CA GLU A 21 -1.44 19.74 -17.53
C GLU A 21 0.04 19.52 -17.86
N CYS A 22 0.62 18.38 -17.45
CA CYS A 22 2.06 18.18 -17.58
C CYS A 22 2.41 17.58 -18.94
N ARG A 23 1.80 16.44 -19.33
CA ARG A 23 2.04 15.69 -20.60
C ARG A 23 3.48 15.72 -21.14
N LYS A 24 4.48 15.80 -20.24
CA LYS A 24 5.90 15.99 -20.55
C LYS A 24 6.76 15.38 -19.45
N HIS A 25 8.06 15.24 -19.73
CA HIS A 25 9.02 14.74 -18.76
C HIS A 25 9.40 15.83 -17.76
N THR A 26 8.98 15.66 -16.51
CA THR A 26 9.27 16.61 -15.42
C THR A 26 10.09 15.93 -14.33
N GLN A 27 10.67 16.73 -13.45
CA GLN A 27 11.42 16.24 -12.29
C GLN A 27 10.45 15.82 -11.18
N HIS A 28 10.53 14.57 -10.75
CA HIS A 28 9.70 14.04 -9.67
C HIS A 28 10.55 13.71 -8.44
N LYS A 29 10.00 13.98 -7.25
CA LYS A 29 10.57 13.51 -5.98
C LYS A 29 10.21 12.03 -5.81
N VAL A 30 11.22 11.21 -5.57
CA VAL A 30 11.04 9.78 -5.32
C VAL A 30 10.88 9.57 -3.82
N THR A 31 9.86 8.81 -3.44
CA THR A 31 9.62 8.36 -2.06
C THR A 31 9.34 6.87 -2.06
N GLN A 32 9.60 6.20 -0.94
CA GLN A 32 9.21 4.80 -0.79
C GLN A 32 7.74 4.72 -0.38
N TYR A 33 6.98 3.86 -1.06
CA TYR A 33 5.63 3.53 -0.65
C TYR A 33 5.63 2.73 0.65
N LYS A 34 4.73 3.09 1.56
CA LYS A 34 4.37 2.30 2.73
C LYS A 34 2.87 2.13 2.74
N ALA A 35 2.40 0.92 3.08
CA ALA A 35 0.98 0.68 3.22
C ALA A 35 0.39 1.59 4.31
N GLY A 36 -0.75 2.21 4.01
CA GLY A 36 -1.49 3.01 4.99
C GLY A 36 -2.21 2.14 6.02
N LYS A 37 -2.77 2.77 7.06
CA LYS A 37 -3.61 2.09 8.05
C LYS A 37 -4.85 1.50 7.37
N ALA A 38 -5.20 0.26 7.73
CA ALA A 38 -6.42 -0.37 7.23
C ALA A 38 -7.68 0.38 7.73
N SER A 39 -8.59 0.70 6.81
CA SER A 39 -9.86 1.36 7.15
C SER A 39 -10.86 0.38 7.76
N LEU A 40 -11.51 0.77 8.85
CA LEU A 40 -12.55 -0.02 9.53
C LEU A 40 -13.86 -0.06 8.74
N TYR A 41 -14.16 0.99 7.98
CA TYR A 41 -15.42 1.14 7.26
C TYR A 41 -15.43 0.52 5.86
N ALA A 42 -14.29 -0.03 5.44
CA ALA A 42 -14.19 -0.80 4.21
C ALA A 42 -15.23 -1.95 4.22
N GLN A 43 -15.87 -2.19 3.07
CA GLN A 43 -16.94 -3.21 2.97
C GLN A 43 -16.47 -4.59 3.44
N GLY A 44 -15.24 -4.98 3.09
CA GLY A 44 -14.65 -6.24 3.51
C GLY A 44 -14.46 -6.36 5.02
N LYS A 45 -14.02 -5.28 5.67
CA LYS A 45 -13.83 -5.24 7.13
C LYS A 45 -15.17 -5.28 7.87
N ARG A 46 -16.16 -4.48 7.44
CA ARG A 46 -17.53 -4.53 7.99
C ARG A 46 -18.14 -5.93 7.90
N ARG A 47 -17.97 -6.61 6.76
CA ARG A 47 -18.43 -8.00 6.58
C ARG A 47 -17.68 -8.96 7.49
N TYR A 48 -16.36 -8.82 7.62
CA TYR A 48 -15.53 -9.67 8.49
C TYR A 48 -15.95 -9.54 9.96
N ASP A 49 -16.14 -8.31 10.45
CA ASP A 49 -16.51 -8.06 11.85
C ASP A 49 -17.89 -8.63 12.19
N ARG A 50 -18.86 -8.48 11.28
CA ARG A 50 -20.18 -9.11 11.41
C ARG A 50 -20.13 -10.64 11.32
N LYS A 51 -19.19 -11.20 10.55
CA LYS A 51 -19.01 -12.66 10.48
C LYS A 51 -18.37 -13.19 11.77
N GLN A 52 -17.48 -12.41 12.37
CA GLN A 52 -16.68 -12.79 13.52
C GLN A 52 -17.41 -12.62 14.86
N SER A 53 -18.56 -11.94 14.89
CA SER A 53 -19.37 -11.78 16.10
C SER A 53 -20.10 -13.08 16.49
N GLY A 54 -20.21 -13.33 17.80
CA GLY A 54 -20.88 -14.51 18.34
C GLY A 54 -19.90 -15.61 18.75
N TYR A 55 -20.41 -16.82 18.94
CA TYR A 55 -19.62 -18.00 19.26
C TYR A 55 -19.24 -18.77 17.97
N GLY A 56 -18.11 -19.49 17.98
CA GLY A 56 -17.65 -20.26 16.81
C GLY A 56 -16.20 -20.01 16.39
N GLY A 57 -15.44 -19.20 17.14
CA GLY A 57 -14.01 -19.01 16.92
C GLY A 57 -13.67 -18.24 15.64
N GLN A 58 -12.52 -18.52 15.04
CA GLN A 58 -12.00 -17.80 13.88
C GLN A 58 -12.73 -18.18 12.59
N THR A 59 -13.36 -17.22 11.91
CA THR A 59 -14.27 -17.52 10.78
C THR A 59 -13.64 -17.45 9.38
N LYS A 60 -12.38 -17.01 9.28
CA LYS A 60 -11.58 -16.95 8.04
C LYS A 60 -10.17 -17.46 8.27
N GLN A 61 -9.60 -18.09 7.25
CA GLN A 61 -8.25 -18.64 7.30
C GLN A 61 -7.21 -17.54 7.53
N ILE A 62 -6.28 -17.80 8.44
CA ILE A 62 -5.11 -16.98 8.68
C ILE A 62 -3.96 -17.61 7.91
N PHE A 63 -3.24 -16.81 7.13
CA PHE A 63 -2.08 -17.28 6.40
C PHE A 63 -0.87 -17.34 7.35
N HIS A 64 -0.32 -18.55 7.56
CA HIS A 64 0.71 -18.80 8.57
C HIS A 64 2.15 -18.91 8.02
N LYS A 65 2.32 -19.39 6.79
CA LYS A 65 3.65 -19.62 6.21
C LYS A 65 4.03 -18.45 5.30
N LYS A 66 5.18 -17.81 5.53
CA LYS A 66 5.62 -16.61 4.78
C LYS A 66 6.70 -16.89 3.70
N ALA A 67 7.12 -18.15 3.59
CA ALA A 67 8.16 -18.59 2.67
C ALA A 67 7.63 -18.77 1.26
#